data_AF-A0A345H8V9-F1
#
_entry.id   AF-A0A345H8V9-F1
#
_cell.length_a   1.000
_cell.length_b   1.000
_cell.length_c   1.000
_cell.angle_alpha   90.00
_cell.angle_beta   90.00
_cell.angle_gamma   90.00
#
_symmetry.space_group_name_H-M   'P 1'
#
loop_
_entity.id
_entity.type
_entity.pdbx_description
1 polymer ?
#
loop_
_entity_poly.entity_id
_entity_poly.type
_entity_poly.pdbx_seq_one_letter_code
_entity_poly.pdbx_strand_id
1 'polypeptide(L)'
;MKKLNNFFVSFPLALGLLGFLWGELWAIAILFMMLTGLVQVLTATIWLTIDKGYKSKLLGIYWLLTISFFLMLAFTEWQWIWAMPTFIAIYYTVILNYKFKE
;
A
#
# COMPACT_ATOMS: atom_id res chain seq x y z
N MET A 1 -0.20 13.04 -4.76
CA MET A 1 0.23 11.76 -4.12
C MET A 1 -0.20 11.60 -2.67
N LYS A 2 0.07 12.55 -1.76
CA LYS A 2 -0.30 12.43 -0.31
C LYS A 2 -1.80 12.15 -0.08
N LYS A 3 -2.70 12.94 -0.67
CA LYS A 3 -4.17 12.75 -0.56
C LYS A 3 -4.66 11.40 -1.13
N LEU A 4 -4.10 11.02 -2.28
CA LEU A 4 -4.41 9.75 -2.94
C LEU A 4 -3.96 8.55 -2.09
N ASN A 5 -2.76 8.63 -1.51
CA ASN A 5 -2.27 7.58 -0.62
C ASN A 5 -3.09 7.48 0.67
N ASN A 6 -3.52 8.60 1.26
CA ASN A 6 -4.39 8.58 2.44
C ASN A 6 -5.74 7.93 2.14
N PHE A 7 -6.36 8.22 0.99
CA PHE A 7 -7.58 7.52 0.56
C PHE A 7 -7.35 6.01 0.49
N PHE A 8 -6.24 5.59 -0.12
CA PHE A 8 -5.84 4.20 -0.25
C PHE A 8 -5.43 3.52 1.08
N VAL A 9 -5.13 4.29 2.14
CA VAL A 9 -4.96 3.76 3.51
C VAL A 9 -6.32 3.59 4.19
N SER A 10 -7.11 4.66 4.20
CA SER A 10 -8.32 4.75 5.02
C SER A 10 -9.47 3.92 4.47
N PHE A 11 -9.59 3.81 3.14
CA PHE A 11 -10.72 3.14 2.52
C PHE A 11 -10.69 1.60 2.66
N PRO A 12 -9.59 0.89 2.33
CA PRO A 12 -9.50 -0.55 2.58
C PRO A 12 -9.54 -0.88 4.08
N LEU A 13 -8.96 -0.03 4.93
CA LEU A 13 -8.99 -0.20 6.38
C LEU A 13 -10.42 -0.12 6.93
N ALA A 14 -11.20 0.90 6.52
CA ALA A 14 -12.59 1.04 6.93
C ALA A 14 -13.44 -0.15 6.44
N LEU A 15 -13.26 -0.59 5.19
CA LEU A 15 -13.96 -1.74 4.65
C LEU A 15 -13.57 -3.05 5.34
N GLY A 16 -12.29 -3.25 5.66
CA GLY A 16 -11.82 -4.41 6.41
C GLY A 16 -12.42 -4.48 7.83
N LEU A 17 -12.49 -3.34 8.52
CA LEU A 17 -13.14 -3.24 9.83
C LEU A 17 -14.64 -3.55 9.75
N LEU A 18 -15.34 -3.04 8.72
CA LEU A 18 -16.74 -3.35 8.48
C LEU A 18 -16.94 -4.82 8.05
N GLY A 19 -15.94 -5.44 7.45
CA GLY A 19 -15.91 -6.87 7.11
C GLY A 19 -16.13 -7.80 8.31
N PHE A 20 -15.72 -7.38 9.51
CA PHE A 20 -16.00 -8.14 10.74
C PHE A 20 -17.50 -8.15 11.11
N LEU A 21 -18.27 -7.16 10.65
CA LEU A 21 -19.71 -7.08 10.85
C LEU A 21 -20.49 -7.68 9.67
N TRP A 22 -19.99 -7.49 8.45
CA TRP A 22 -20.58 -8.01 7.22
C TRP A 22 -19.52 -8.67 6.33
N GLY A 23 -19.55 -10.01 6.29
CA GLY A 23 -18.53 -10.82 5.61
C GLY A 23 -18.29 -10.47 4.13
N GLU A 24 -19.31 -10.00 3.41
CA GLU A 24 -19.21 -9.62 2.00
C GLU A 24 -18.29 -8.42 1.74
N LEU A 25 -18.10 -7.54 2.74
CA LEU A 25 -17.24 -6.37 2.62
C LEU A 25 -15.75 -6.73 2.59
N TRP A 26 -15.38 -7.95 3.04
CA TRP A 26 -14.00 -8.44 2.93
C TRP A 26 -13.52 -8.52 1.48
N ALA A 27 -14.36 -9.01 0.57
CA ALA A 27 -14.01 -9.11 -0.84
C ALA A 27 -13.75 -7.72 -1.46
N ILE A 28 -14.55 -6.73 -1.08
CA ILE A 28 -14.41 -5.34 -1.53
C ILE A 28 -13.14 -4.71 -0.94
N ALA A 29 -12.90 -4.91 0.36
CA ALA A 29 -11.69 -4.44 1.04
C ALA A 29 -10.42 -4.98 0.38
N ILE A 30 -10.41 -6.27 0.02
CA ILE A 30 -9.31 -6.95 -0.67
C ILE A 30 -9.09 -6.36 -2.07
N LEU A 31 -10.16 -6.11 -2.83
CA LEU A 31 -10.03 -5.53 -4.17
C LEU A 31 -9.40 -4.12 -4.12
N PHE A 32 -9.86 -3.28 -3.19
CA PHE A 32 -9.29 -1.94 -3.01
C PHE A 32 -7.87 -1.95 -2.46
N MET A 33 -7.54 -2.94 -1.64
CA MET A 33 -6.18 -3.20 -1.16
C MET A 33 -5.24 -3.58 -2.30
N MET A 34 -5.68 -4.45 -3.21
CA MET A 34 -4.88 -4.82 -4.38
C MET A 34 -4.63 -3.62 -5.30
N LEU A 35 -5.68 -2.83 -5.56
CA LEU A 35 -5.57 -1.59 -6.35
C LEU A 35 -4.62 -0.58 -5.70
N THR A 36 -4.72 -0.42 -4.38
CA THR A 36 -3.84 0.46 -3.59
C THR A 36 -2.39 0.08 -3.79
N GLY A 37 -2.06 -1.17 -3.54
CA GLY A 37 -0.68 -1.61 -3.60
C GLY A 37 -0.13 -1.63 -5.04
N LEU A 38 -0.99 -1.87 -6.05
CA LEU A 38 -0.60 -1.72 -7.46
C LEU A 38 -0.17 -0.29 -7.79
N VAL A 39 -0.99 0.71 -7.42
CA VAL A 39 -0.67 2.14 -7.62
C VAL A 39 0.64 2.51 -6.92
N GLN A 40 0.82 2.01 -5.71
CA GLN A 40 2.00 2.20 -4.88
C GLN A 40 3.28 1.58 -5.48
N VAL A 41 3.22 0.36 -6.00
CA VAL A 41 4.35 -0.29 -6.67
C VAL A 41 4.70 0.45 -7.96
N LEU A 42 3.72 0.81 -8.78
CA LEU A 42 3.94 1.55 -10.02
C LEU A 42 4.61 2.90 -9.77
N THR A 43 4.11 3.66 -8.80
CA THR A 43 4.64 4.99 -8.47
C THR A 43 6.05 4.90 -7.88
N ALA A 44 6.32 3.94 -6.99
CA ALA A 44 7.67 3.69 -6.49
C ALA A 44 8.63 3.22 -7.61
N THR A 45 8.16 2.40 -8.55
CA THR A 45 8.97 1.95 -9.70
C THR A 45 9.36 3.13 -10.58
N ILE A 46 8.41 3.99 -10.93
CA ILE A 46 8.65 5.19 -11.76
C ILE A 46 9.70 6.08 -11.08
N TRP A 47 9.56 6.34 -9.79
CA TRP A 47 10.50 7.18 -9.04
C TRP A 47 11.87 6.55 -8.81
N LEU A 48 11.99 5.23 -8.78
CA LEU A 48 13.28 4.54 -8.68
C LEU A 48 14.02 4.46 -10.02
N THR A 49 13.30 4.34 -11.13
CA THR A 49 13.89 3.99 -12.44
C THR A 49 14.03 5.18 -13.37
N ILE A 50 13.01 6.04 -13.43
CA ILE A 50 12.94 7.13 -14.41
C ILE A 50 13.44 8.44 -13.80
N ASP A 51 13.07 8.71 -12.54
CA ASP A 51 13.32 10.01 -11.94
C ASP A 51 14.64 10.05 -11.14
N LYS A 52 15.70 10.57 -11.77
CA LYS A 52 17.06 10.58 -11.21
C LYS A 52 17.16 11.34 -9.87
N GLY A 53 16.24 12.26 -9.59
CA GLY A 53 16.20 13.03 -8.33
C GLY A 53 15.63 12.26 -7.13
N TYR A 54 14.92 11.14 -7.36
CA TYR A 54 14.12 10.48 -6.32
C TYR A 54 14.62 9.09 -5.91
N LYS A 55 15.76 8.66 -6.47
CA LYS A 55 16.44 7.44 -6.02
C LYS A 55 16.75 7.53 -4.52
N SER A 56 16.06 6.72 -3.73
CA SER A 56 16.22 6.65 -2.28
C SER A 56 16.24 5.21 -1.84
N LYS A 57 17.18 4.88 -0.95
CA LYS A 57 17.22 3.56 -0.29
C LYS A 57 15.90 3.24 0.43
N LEU A 58 15.24 4.24 1.01
CA LEU A 58 13.95 4.08 1.69
C LEU A 58 12.83 3.67 0.71
N LEU A 59 12.81 4.29 -0.47
CA LEU A 59 11.86 3.97 -1.53
C LEU A 59 12.11 2.58 -2.13
N GLY A 60 13.38 2.16 -2.24
CA GLY A 60 13.74 0.80 -2.65
C GLY A 60 13.29 -0.26 -1.64
N ILE A 61 13.52 -0.03 -0.34
CA ILE A 61 13.03 -0.91 0.74
C ILE A 61 11.51 -0.99 0.70
N TYR A 62 10.83 0.15 0.56
CA TYR A 62 9.37 0.20 0.42
C TYR A 62 8.86 -0.63 -0.75
N TRP A 63 9.43 -0.45 -1.94
CA TRP A 63 9.05 -1.18 -3.15
C TRP A 63 9.21 -2.69 -2.94
N LEU A 64 10.33 -3.11 -2.36
CA LEU A 64 10.62 -4.52 -2.10
C LEU A 64 9.63 -5.13 -1.10
N LEU A 65 9.36 -4.44 0.01
CA LEU A 65 8.34 -4.88 0.99
C LEU A 65 6.95 -4.99 0.38
N THR A 66 6.58 -4.04 -0.49
CA THR A 66 5.25 -4.03 -1.13
C THR A 66 5.09 -5.20 -2.10
N ILE A 67 6.11 -5.48 -2.92
CA ILE A 67 6.08 -6.63 -3.83
C ILE A 67 6.10 -7.94 -3.05
N SER A 68 6.97 -8.07 -2.03
CA SER A 68 6.99 -9.25 -1.17
C SER A 68 5.63 -9.50 -0.52
N PHE A 69 4.95 -8.45 -0.08
CA PHE A 69 3.58 -8.56 0.45
C PHE A 69 2.60 -9.11 -0.59
N PHE A 70 2.61 -8.60 -1.82
CA PHE A 70 1.75 -9.12 -2.88
C PHE A 70 2.06 -10.57 -3.26
N LEU A 71 3.33 -10.96 -3.21
CA LEU A 71 3.72 -12.36 -3.41
C LEU A 71 3.20 -13.24 -2.26
N MET A 72 3.31 -12.77 -1.01
CA MET A 72 2.79 -13.49 0.16
C MET A 72 1.26 -13.57 0.21
N LEU A 73 0.55 -12.63 -0.43
CA LEU A 73 -0.90 -12.60 -0.54
C LEU A 73 -1.46 -13.89 -1.15
N ALA A 74 -0.72 -14.53 -2.07
CA ALA A 74 -1.11 -15.78 -2.70
C ALA A 74 -1.00 -17.01 -1.77
N PHE A 75 -0.29 -16.91 -0.64
CA PHE A 75 0.10 -18.06 0.20
C PHE A 75 -0.38 -17.97 1.65
N THR A 76 -1.06 -16.89 2.06
CA THR A 76 -1.36 -16.63 3.48
C THR A 76 -2.86 -16.55 3.75
N GLU A 77 -3.26 -16.99 4.95
CA GLU A 77 -4.61 -16.84 5.51
C GLU A 77 -5.06 -15.36 5.55
N TRP A 78 -6.22 -15.08 4.95
CA TRP A 78 -6.70 -13.73 4.65
C TRP A 78 -6.97 -12.86 5.90
N GLN A 79 -7.25 -13.49 7.03
CA GLN A 79 -7.61 -12.82 8.29
C GLN A 79 -6.43 -12.07 8.94
N TRP A 80 -5.19 -12.41 8.59
CA TRP A 80 -3.98 -11.77 9.13
C TRP A 80 -3.39 -10.72 8.19
N ILE A 81 -3.68 -10.86 6.89
CA ILE A 81 -3.01 -10.09 5.84
C ILE A 81 -3.61 -8.70 5.64
N TRP A 82 -4.85 -8.47 6.07
CA TRP A 82 -5.59 -7.27 5.73
C TRP A 82 -5.02 -5.97 6.32
N ALA A 83 -4.27 -6.06 7.43
CA ALA A 83 -3.64 -4.90 8.07
C ALA A 83 -2.27 -4.53 7.47
N MET A 84 -1.55 -5.48 6.87
CA MET A 84 -0.25 -5.25 6.22
C MET A 84 -0.25 -4.13 5.16
N PRO A 85 -1.22 -4.04 4.25
CA PRO A 85 -1.31 -2.95 3.28
C PRO A 85 -1.43 -1.59 3.94
N THR A 86 -2.15 -1.49 5.06
CA THR A 86 -2.27 -0.25 5.83
C THR A 86 -0.90 0.18 6.35
N PHE A 87 -0.10 -0.75 6.90
CA PHE A 87 1.25 -0.45 7.37
C PHE A 87 2.20 -0.05 6.23
N ILE A 88 2.15 -0.77 5.10
CA ILE A 88 2.93 -0.44 3.90
C ILE A 88 2.57 0.96 3.40
N ALA A 89 1.28 1.28 3.33
CA ALA A 89 0.80 2.57 2.88
C ALA A 89 1.16 3.72 3.85
N ILE A 90 1.15 3.47 5.16
CA ILE A 90 1.66 4.43 6.18
C ILE A 90 3.15 4.70 5.94
N TYR A 91 3.95 3.64 5.73
CA TYR A 91 5.38 3.79 5.46
C TYR A 91 5.63 4.59 4.16
N TYR A 92 4.80 4.39 3.12
CA TYR A 92 4.83 5.23 1.92
C TYR A 92 4.52 6.69 2.21
N THR A 93 3.51 6.98 3.04
CA THR A 93 3.19 8.36 3.47
C THR A 93 4.38 9.02 4.19
N VAL A 94 5.13 8.27 5.00
CA VAL A 94 6.35 8.79 5.64
C VAL A 94 7.40 9.16 4.60
N ILE A 95 7.64 8.29 3.60
CA ILE A 95 8.56 8.57 2.50
C ILE A 95 8.10 9.82 1.72
N LEU A 96 6.81 9.91 1.41
CA LEU A 96 6.22 11.06 0.73
C LEU A 96 6.44 12.37 1.50
N ASN A 97 6.25 12.36 2.82
CA ASN A 97 6.44 13.56 3.65
C ASN A 97 7.91 13.92 3.87
N TYR A 98 8.81 12.94 3.93
CA TYR A 98 10.23 13.17 4.18
C TYR A 98 11.00 13.59 2.91
N LYS A 99 10.65 13.02 1.76
CA LYS A 99 11.34 13.26 0.47
C LYS A 99 10.65 14.30 -0.42
N PHE A 100 9.33 14.45 -0.35
CA PHE A 100 8.54 15.34 -1.22
C PHE A 100 7.92 16.47 -0.40
N LYS A 101 8.76 17.17 0.38
CA LYS A 101 8.38 18.34 1.16
C LYS A 101 8.23 19.55 0.22
N GLU A 102 7.21 19.48 -0.63
CA GLU A 102 6.46 20.63 -1.12
C GLU A 102 5.11 20.65 -0.40
#